data_AF-A0A971MIR5-F1
#
_entry.id   AF-A0A971MIR5-F1
#
_cell.length_a   1.000
_cell.length_b   1.000
_cell.length_c   1.000
_cell.angle_alpha   90.00
_cell.angle_beta   90.00
_cell.angle_gamma   90.00
#
_symmetry.space_group_name_H-M   'P 1'
#
loop_
_entity.id
_entity.type
_entity.pdbx_description
1 polymer ?
#
loop_
_entity_poly.entity_id
_entity_poly.type
_entity_poly.pdbx_seq_one_letter_code
_entity_poly.pdbx_strand_id
1 'polypeptide(L)'
;MQLLLAAVVLFLAIFAIKISSKSGIPALLLFIVLGMAFSAMGFEFEDYKFADNFATIALMVIMFQGGFSTNWSMAKPVAREAIILSFFGVVATAVLTGIFCRYFFGFGWVEGMLIGSIVGSTDYASVSNI
;
A
#
# COMPACT_ATOMS: atom_id res chain seq x y z
N MET A 1 -8.15 -25.31 -11.50
CA MET A 1 -6.74 -24.94 -11.26
C MET A 1 -6.60 -23.57 -10.60
N GLN A 2 -7.26 -22.53 -11.12
CA GLN A 2 -7.17 -21.16 -10.55
C GLN A 2 -7.60 -21.06 -9.07
N LEU A 3 -8.69 -21.75 -8.66
CA LEU A 3 -9.12 -21.78 -7.26
C LEU A 3 -8.10 -22.44 -6.32
N LEU A 4 -7.41 -23.48 -6.78
CA LEU A 4 -6.35 -24.13 -6.01
C LEU A 4 -5.17 -23.18 -5.80
N LEU A 5 -4.78 -22.47 -6.86
CA LEU A 5 -3.70 -21.50 -6.80
C LEU A 5 -4.05 -20.33 -5.88
N ALA A 6 -5.28 -19.80 -5.98
CA ALA A 6 -5.77 -18.78 -5.04
C ALA A 6 -5.77 -19.27 -3.59
N ALA A 7 -6.21 -20.51 -3.33
CA ALA A 7 -6.18 -21.11 -2.00
C ALA A 7 -4.75 -21.26 -1.45
N VAL A 8 -3.79 -21.68 -2.28
CA VAL A 8 -2.38 -21.79 -1.89
C VAL A 8 -1.80 -20.41 -1.57
N VAL A 9 -2.07 -19.40 -2.41
CA VAL A 9 -1.61 -18.02 -2.18
C VAL A 9 -2.20 -17.47 -0.88
N LEU A 10 -3.49 -17.64 -0.63
CA LEU A 10 -4.14 -17.22 0.61
C LEU A 10 -3.56 -17.95 1.83
N PHE A 11 -3.32 -19.25 1.72
CA PHE A 11 -2.73 -20.03 2.80
C PHE A 11 -1.32 -19.54 3.15
N LEU A 12 -0.49 -19.28 2.14
CA LEU A 12 0.86 -18.73 2.33
C LEU A 12 0.82 -17.31 2.89
N ALA A 13 -0.15 -16.48 2.48
CA ALA A 13 -0.34 -15.15 3.05
C ALA A 13 -0.69 -15.22 4.55
N ILE A 14 -1.62 -16.10 4.95
CA ILE A 14 -1.96 -16.31 6.37
C ILE A 14 -0.72 -16.80 7.15
N PHE A 15 0.06 -17.70 6.56
CA PHE A 15 1.30 -18.19 7.17
C PHE A 15 2.33 -17.06 7.34
N ALA A 16 2.48 -16.19 6.33
CA ALA A 16 3.34 -15.02 6.41
C ALA A 16 2.91 -14.04 7.51
N ILE A 17 1.61 -13.81 7.69
CA ILE A 17 1.08 -12.98 8.80
C ILE A 17 1.47 -13.59 10.15
N LYS A 18 1.39 -14.91 10.29
CA LYS A 18 1.78 -15.61 11.53
C LYS A 18 3.28 -15.54 11.83
N ILE A 19 4.12 -15.54 10.79
CA ILE A 19 5.56 -15.30 10.92
C ILE A 19 5.82 -13.85 11.32
N SER A 20 5.19 -12.90 10.63
CA SER A 20 5.29 -11.46 10.87
C SER A 20 5.01 -11.12 12.34
N SER A 21 3.91 -11.62 12.89
CA SER A 21 3.52 -11.35 14.28
C SER A 21 4.48 -11.94 15.32
N LYS A 22 5.14 -13.06 15.01
CA LYS A 22 6.12 -13.69 15.91
C LYS A 22 7.52 -13.07 15.81
N SER A 23 7.92 -12.65 14.62
CA SER A 23 9.28 -12.17 14.33
C SER A 23 9.42 -10.64 14.37
N GLY A 24 8.31 -9.89 14.46
CA GLY A 24 8.32 -8.41 14.45
C GLY A 24 8.60 -7.79 13.08
N ILE A 25 8.67 -8.60 12.02
CA ILE A 25 8.88 -8.15 10.64
C ILE A 25 7.52 -7.72 10.06
N PRO A 26 7.40 -6.57 9.38
CA PRO A 26 6.16 -6.15 8.72
C PRO A 26 5.65 -7.20 7.70
N ALA A 27 4.36 -7.56 7.77
CA ALA A 27 3.75 -8.53 6.87
C ALA A 27 3.84 -8.12 5.39
N LEU A 28 3.78 -6.81 5.12
CA LEU A 28 3.95 -6.22 3.79
C LEU A 28 5.25 -6.71 3.11
N LEU A 29 6.37 -6.70 3.85
CA LEU A 29 7.66 -7.16 3.30
C LEU A 29 7.61 -8.63 2.91
N LEU A 30 6.94 -9.47 3.71
CA LEU A 30 6.79 -10.89 3.43
C LEU A 30 5.90 -11.11 2.19
N PHE A 31 4.85 -10.32 2.00
CA PHE A 31 4.01 -10.39 0.80
C PHE A 31 4.79 -10.02 -0.47
N ILE A 32 5.64 -9.00 -0.41
CA ILE A 32 6.50 -8.60 -1.53
C ILE A 32 7.48 -9.74 -1.89
N VAL A 33 8.16 -10.32 -0.89
CA VAL A 33 9.08 -11.45 -1.10
C VAL A 33 8.35 -12.67 -1.67
N LEU A 34 7.16 -12.96 -1.18
CA LEU A 34 6.33 -14.04 -1.68
C LEU A 34 5.95 -13.81 -3.15
N GLY A 35 5.49 -12.60 -3.53
CA GLY A 35 5.23 -12.25 -4.92
C GLY A 35 6.44 -12.41 -5.84
N MET A 36 7.61 -11.93 -5.40
CA MET A 36 8.87 -12.12 -6.13
C MET A 36 9.25 -13.60 -6.28
N ALA A 37 9.03 -14.42 -5.25
CA ALA A 37 9.30 -15.85 -5.30
C ALA A 37 8.38 -16.58 -6.30
N PHE A 38 7.08 -16.25 -6.31
CA PHE A 38 6.16 -16.81 -7.32
C PHE A 38 6.57 -16.39 -8.74
N SER A 39 6.96 -15.13 -8.94
CA SER A 39 7.46 -14.70 -10.25
C SER A 39 8.72 -15.49 -10.67
N ALA A 40 9.65 -15.71 -9.75
CA ALA A 40 10.85 -16.51 -10.01
C ALA A 40 10.56 -18.01 -10.28
N MET A 41 9.41 -18.52 -9.82
CA MET A 41 8.95 -19.89 -10.12
C MET A 41 8.26 -20.02 -11.49
N GLY A 42 8.18 -18.95 -12.27
CA GLY A 42 7.60 -18.95 -13.62
C GLY A 42 6.13 -18.54 -13.68
N PHE A 43 5.57 -17.97 -12.61
CA PHE A 43 4.25 -17.34 -12.67
C PHE A 43 4.36 -15.95 -13.32
N GLU A 44 3.70 -15.77 -14.46
CA GLU A 44 3.62 -14.49 -15.16
C GLU A 44 2.45 -13.66 -14.63
N PHE A 45 2.74 -12.41 -14.26
CA PHE A 45 1.77 -11.44 -13.75
C PHE A 45 1.52 -10.32 -14.78
N GLU A 46 1.24 -10.69 -16.03
CA GLU A 46 1.10 -9.74 -17.16
C GLU A 46 -0.33 -9.21 -17.35
N ASP A 47 -1.32 -9.73 -16.61
CA ASP A 47 -2.69 -9.21 -16.66
C ASP A 47 -2.84 -7.97 -15.76
N TYR A 48 -2.30 -6.84 -16.26
CA TYR A 48 -2.40 -5.55 -15.59
C TYR A 48 -3.85 -5.09 -15.41
N LYS A 49 -4.76 -5.48 -16.31
CA LYS A 49 -6.17 -5.09 -16.23
C LYS A 49 -6.88 -5.84 -15.11
N PHE A 50 -6.60 -7.12 -14.94
CA PHE A 50 -7.08 -7.86 -13.78
C PHE A 50 -6.52 -7.27 -12.48
N ALA A 51 -5.21 -7.01 -12.43
CA ALA A 51 -4.55 -6.45 -11.26
C ALA A 51 -5.13 -5.08 -10.86
N ASP A 52 -5.34 -4.18 -11.82
CA ASP A 52 -5.94 -2.85 -11.60
C ASP A 52 -7.39 -2.94 -11.08
N ASN A 53 -8.23 -3.77 -11.71
CA ASN A 53 -9.62 -3.95 -11.27
C ASN A 53 -9.68 -4.56 -9.87
N PHE A 54 -8.85 -5.58 -9.60
CA PHE A 54 -8.81 -6.24 -8.30
C PHE A 54 -8.28 -5.29 -7.22
N ALA A 55 -7.21 -4.56 -7.50
CA ALA A 55 -6.64 -3.55 -6.60
C ALA A 55 -7.65 -2.43 -6.31
N THR A 56 -8.41 -1.97 -7.31
CA THR A 56 -9.44 -0.95 -7.15
C THR A 56 -10.56 -1.42 -6.20
N ILE A 57 -11.06 -2.65 -6.39
CA ILE A 57 -12.09 -3.22 -5.51
C ILE A 57 -11.53 -3.42 -4.09
N ALA A 58 -10.32 -3.96 -3.97
CA ALA A 58 -9.67 -4.15 -2.68
C ALA A 58 -9.45 -2.82 -1.95
N LEU A 59 -8.96 -1.80 -2.64
CA LEU A 59 -8.73 -0.46 -2.09
C LEU A 59 -10.03 0.19 -1.64
N MET A 60 -11.11 0.04 -2.42
CA MET A 60 -12.43 0.52 -2.04
C MET A 60 -12.90 -0.10 -0.70
N VAL A 61 -12.73 -1.43 -0.55
CA VAL A 61 -13.08 -2.13 0.70
C VAL A 61 -12.19 -1.67 1.86
N ILE A 62 -10.87 -1.57 1.65
CA ILE A 62 -9.90 -1.14 2.67
C ILE A 62 -10.20 0.29 3.14
N MET A 63 -10.43 1.22 2.20
CA MET A 63 -10.77 2.61 2.52
C MET A 63 -12.11 2.71 3.23
N PHE A 64 -13.11 1.94 2.79
CA PHE A 64 -14.42 1.89 3.45
C PHE A 64 -14.29 1.39 4.88
N GLN A 65 -13.58 0.29 5.11
CA GLN A 65 -13.36 -0.26 6.44
C GLN A 65 -12.56 0.70 7.34
N GLY A 66 -11.50 1.32 6.80
CA GLY A 66 -10.72 2.33 7.53
C GLY A 66 -11.59 3.51 8.00
N GLY A 67 -12.46 4.02 7.14
CA GLY A 67 -13.42 5.06 7.51
C GLY A 67 -14.49 4.58 8.50
N PHE A 68 -15.10 3.42 8.23
CA PHE A 68 -16.20 2.87 9.04
C PHE A 68 -15.78 2.49 10.46
N SER A 69 -14.55 1.97 10.63
CA SER A 69 -14.00 1.59 11.94
C SER A 69 -13.50 2.79 12.76
N THR A 70 -13.49 4.00 12.21
CA THR A 70 -12.96 5.18 12.90
C THR A 70 -13.92 5.68 13.98
N ASN A 71 -13.47 5.67 15.24
CA ASN A 71 -14.24 6.22 16.35
C ASN A 71 -14.21 7.76 16.33
N TRP A 72 -15.34 8.38 16.00
CA TRP A 72 -15.46 9.83 15.89
C TRP A 72 -15.16 10.58 17.20
N SER A 73 -15.48 9.98 18.36
CA SER A 73 -15.21 10.58 19.67
C SER A 73 -13.71 10.74 19.92
N MET A 74 -12.91 9.77 19.44
CA MET A 74 -11.45 9.77 19.53
C MET A 74 -10.80 10.65 18.45
N ALA A 75 -11.39 10.70 17.25
CA ALA A 75 -10.83 11.46 16.12
C ALA A 75 -11.08 12.98 16.24
N LYS A 76 -12.23 13.39 16.76
CA LYS A 76 -12.63 14.80 16.89
C LYS A 76 -11.59 15.72 17.56
N PRO A 77 -10.96 15.37 18.70
CA PRO A 77 -10.00 16.26 19.36
C PRO A 77 -8.73 16.54 18.55
N VAL A 78 -8.37 15.68 17.60
CA VAL A 78 -7.15 15.81 16.76
C VAL A 78 -7.47 16.05 15.28
N ALA A 79 -8.74 16.34 14.96
CA ALA A 79 -9.20 16.44 13.58
C ALA A 79 -8.50 17.56 12.80
N ARG A 80 -8.17 18.67 13.46
CA ARG A 80 -7.49 19.80 12.82
C ARG A 80 -6.08 19.42 12.37
N GLU A 81 -5.32 18.81 13.26
CA GLU A 81 -3.96 18.35 13.01
C GLU A 81 -3.98 17.27 11.91
N ALA A 82 -4.93 16.33 11.99
CA ALA A 82 -5.11 15.30 10.98
C ALA A 82 -5.40 15.86 9.59
N ILE A 83 -6.29 16.85 9.47
CA ILE A 83 -6.62 17.50 8.19
C ILE A 83 -5.43 18.28 7.63
N ILE A 84 -4.71 19.01 8.47
CA ILE A 84 -3.53 19.77 8.03
C ILE A 84 -2.46 18.80 7.51
N LEU A 85 -2.20 17.71 8.24
CA LEU A 85 -1.17 16.74 7.86
C LEU A 85 -1.56 15.96 6.61
N SER A 86 -2.83 15.54 6.50
CA SER A 86 -3.31 14.77 5.35
C SER A 86 -3.40 15.59 4.06
N PHE A 87 -3.54 16.91 4.16
CA PHE A 87 -3.53 17.80 2.98
C PHE A 87 -2.15 18.41 2.73
N PHE A 88 -1.70 19.31 3.62
CA PHE A 88 -0.45 20.03 3.42
C PHE A 88 0.78 19.13 3.53
N GLY A 89 0.77 18.17 4.45
CA GLY A 89 1.88 17.23 4.61
C GLY A 89 2.05 16.34 3.37
N VAL A 90 0.96 15.81 2.83
CA VAL A 90 0.97 14.98 1.61
C VAL A 90 1.39 15.80 0.40
N VAL A 91 0.84 17.00 0.21
CA VAL A 91 1.21 17.88 -0.91
C VAL A 91 2.69 18.26 -0.85
N ALA A 92 3.20 18.66 0.32
CA ALA A 92 4.60 18.99 0.49
C ALA A 92 5.51 17.78 0.20
N THR A 93 5.16 16.60 0.73
CA THR A 93 5.93 15.36 0.49
C THR A 93 5.94 14.98 -0.98
N ALA A 94 4.80 15.07 -1.67
CA ALA A 94 4.69 14.78 -3.09
C ALA A 94 5.53 15.74 -3.94
N VAL A 95 5.47 17.04 -3.66
CA VAL A 95 6.24 18.06 -4.40
C VAL A 95 7.74 17.88 -4.17
N LEU A 96 8.17 17.72 -2.91
CA LEU A 96 9.58 17.54 -2.58
C LEU A 96 10.14 16.27 -3.23
N THR A 97 9.39 15.16 -3.15
CA THR A 97 9.79 13.88 -3.75
C THR A 97 9.80 13.98 -5.28
N GLY A 98 8.81 14.62 -5.90
CA GLY A 98 8.76 14.78 -7.35
C GLY A 98 9.88 15.67 -7.91
N ILE A 99 10.21 16.75 -7.19
CA ILE A 99 11.38 17.59 -7.51
C ILE A 99 12.67 16.78 -7.37
N PHE A 100 12.82 16.00 -6.30
CA PHE A 100 13.96 15.11 -6.12
C PHE A 100 14.08 14.11 -7.28
N CYS A 101 12.98 13.46 -7.67
CA CYS A 101 12.93 12.53 -8.79
C CYS A 101 13.36 13.18 -10.11
N ARG A 102 12.93 14.41 -10.37
CA ARG A 102 13.36 15.19 -11.55
C ARG A 102 14.87 15.44 -11.56
N TYR A 103 15.42 15.96 -10.47
CA TYR A 103 16.81 16.40 -10.45
C TYR A 103 17.82 15.26 -10.35
N PHE A 104 17.51 14.20 -9.60
CA PHE A 104 18.46 13.09 -9.38
C PHE A 104 18.32 11.97 -10.40
N PHE A 105 17.10 11.65 -10.85
CA PHE A 105 16.87 10.57 -11.81
C PHE A 105 16.57 11.05 -13.24
N GLY A 106 16.42 12.36 -13.46
CA GLY A 106 16.21 12.93 -14.79
C GLY A 106 14.80 12.77 -15.36
N PHE A 107 13.83 12.29 -14.57
CA PHE A 107 12.43 12.12 -15.01
C PHE A 107 11.80 13.43 -15.47
N GLY A 108 10.78 13.41 -16.32
CA GLY A 108 10.02 14.62 -16.66
C GLY A 108 9.26 15.20 -15.46
N TRP A 109 8.71 16.42 -15.62
CA TRP A 109 7.96 17.08 -14.54
C TRP A 109 6.73 16.29 -14.12
N VAL A 110 6.01 15.73 -15.10
CA VAL A 110 4.78 14.97 -14.84
C VAL A 110 5.13 13.64 -14.18
N GLU A 111 6.12 12.92 -14.69
CA GLU A 111 6.56 11.62 -14.17
C GLU A 111 7.12 11.74 -12.76
N GLY A 112 7.95 12.76 -12.50
CA GLY A 112 8.47 13.04 -11.16
C GLY A 112 7.33 13.33 -10.18
N MET A 113 6.40 14.22 -10.54
CA MET A 113 5.25 14.53 -9.68
C MET A 113 4.31 13.34 -9.48
N LEU A 114 4.15 12.47 -10.49
CA LEU A 114 3.39 11.21 -10.37
C LEU A 114 4.02 10.30 -9.33
N ILE A 115 5.34 10.04 -9.41
CA ILE A 115 6.06 9.23 -8.41
C ILE A 115 5.92 9.88 -7.02
N GLY A 116 6.09 11.19 -6.92
CA GLY A 116 5.92 11.92 -5.67
C GLY A 116 4.52 11.75 -5.08
N SER A 117 3.47 11.81 -5.91
CA SER A 117 2.09 11.62 -5.45
C SER A 117 1.80 10.19 -4.97
N ILE A 118 2.38 9.18 -5.61
CA ILE A 118 2.27 7.77 -5.20
C ILE A 118 2.91 7.58 -3.82
N VAL A 119 4.14 8.10 -3.64
CA VAL A 119 4.90 7.96 -2.38
C VAL A 119 4.27 8.78 -1.24
N GLY A 120 3.64 9.92 -1.55
CA GLY A 120 2.99 10.77 -0.55
C GLY A 120 1.76 10.16 0.13
N SER A 121 1.14 9.15 -0.49
CA SER A 121 -0.04 8.46 0.06
C SER A 121 0.38 7.46 1.15
N THR A 122 0.33 7.86 2.42
CA THR A 122 0.71 7.00 3.56
C THR A 122 -0.39 5.99 3.92
N ASP A 123 -0.03 4.72 4.13
CA ASP A 123 -0.94 3.68 4.62
C ASP A 123 -0.63 3.31 6.09
N TYR A 124 -1.58 3.58 6.98
CA TYR A 124 -1.50 3.21 8.39
C TYR A 124 -1.87 1.74 8.65
N ALA A 125 -2.79 1.18 7.86
CA ALA A 125 -3.35 -0.15 8.11
C ALA A 125 -2.30 -1.26 7.99
N SER A 126 -1.28 -1.05 7.15
CA SER A 126 -0.18 -2.01 6.98
C SER A 126 0.95 -1.91 8.02
N VAL A 127 1.02 -0.82 8.79
CA VAL A 127 2.03 -0.60 9.84
C VAL A 127 1.44 -0.76 11.25
N SER A 128 0.14 -0.55 11.42
CA SER A 128 -0.51 -0.70 12.72
C SER A 128 -0.54 -2.18 13.12
N ASN A 129 0.21 -2.54 14.16
CA ASN A 129 0.30 -3.90 14.72
C ASN A 129 -0.90 -4.21 15.65
N ILE A 130 -2.10 -3.76 15.25
CA ILE A 130 -3.37 -4.07 15.94
C ILE A 130 -3.87 -5.41 15.44
#